data_AF-A0A0C2D0Z9-F1
#
_entry.id   AF-A0A0C2D0Z9-F1
#
_cell.length_a   1.000
_cell.length_b   1.000
_cell.length_c   1.000
_cell.angle_alpha   90.00
_cell.angle_beta   90.00
_cell.angle_gamma   90.00
#
_symmetry.space_group_name_H-M   'P 1'
#
loop_
_entity.id
_entity.type
_entity.pdbx_description
1 polymer ?
#
loop_
_entity_poly.entity_id
_entity_poly.type
_entity_poly.pdbx_seq_one_letter_code
_entity_poly.pdbx_strand_id
1 'polypeptide(L)'
;MMLPLHRSPVVADDAAVVLLSWCREKDKNLFIHLRIVRVRLQVWDIGGQSIAGEMIDKYIYGSHAALIVYDVTNLNSFDNCQDWLNVIRRVTKSQEKVLYCEILVFLH
;
A
#
# COMPACT_ATOMS: atom_id res chain seq x y z
N MET A 1 -0.39 -17.70 -0.53
CA MET A 1 0.46 -18.09 0.61
C MET A 1 0.52 -16.88 1.55
N MET A 2 -0.11 -16.97 2.73
CA MET A 2 -0.07 -15.93 3.76
C MET A 2 1.33 -15.90 4.36
N LEU A 3 2.10 -14.84 4.13
CA LEU A 3 3.22 -14.54 5.00
C LEU A 3 2.70 -13.74 6.21
N PRO A 4 3.16 -14.04 7.43
CA PRO A 4 2.79 -13.28 8.61
C PRO A 4 3.26 -11.83 8.43
N LEU A 5 2.49 -10.89 8.99
CA LEU A 5 2.88 -9.49 9.18
C LEU A 5 4.22 -9.45 9.92
N HIS A 6 5.32 -9.41 9.18
CA HIS A 6 6.59 -9.01 9.74
C HIS A 6 6.48 -7.51 9.95
N ARG A 7 6.20 -7.08 11.18
CA ARG A 7 6.39 -5.69 11.57
C ARG A 7 7.87 -5.41 11.42
N SER A 8 8.29 -4.91 10.26
CA SER A 8 9.56 -4.21 10.17
C SER A 8 9.47 -3.04 11.16
N PRO A 9 10.48 -2.82 12.02
CA PRO A 9 10.48 -1.65 12.88
C PRO A 9 10.39 -0.43 11.96
N VAL A 10 9.24 0.22 11.94
CA VAL A 10 9.01 1.46 11.20
C VAL A 10 9.95 2.48 11.84
N VAL A 11 11.12 2.66 11.24
CA VAL A 11 11.92 3.86 11.46
C VAL A 11 11.05 5.00 10.93
N ALA A 12 10.69 5.91 11.81
CA ALA A 12 9.63 6.91 11.63
C ALA A 12 9.94 8.01 10.59
N ASP A 13 10.91 7.78 9.69
CA ASP A 13 11.56 8.86 8.95
C ASP A 13 11.34 8.81 7.43
N ASP A 14 10.70 7.74 6.91
CA ASP A 14 10.44 7.57 5.48
C ASP A 14 8.94 7.45 5.16
N ALA A 15 8.52 7.89 3.97
CA ALA A 15 7.16 7.69 3.48
C ALA A 15 6.75 6.22 3.50
N ALA A 16 5.55 5.94 3.98
CA ALA A 16 4.96 4.61 4.04
C ALA A 16 3.93 4.43 2.91
N VAL A 17 3.71 3.19 2.49
CA VAL A 17 2.65 2.84 1.53
C VAL A 17 1.72 1.81 2.11
N VAL A 18 0.43 2.13 2.10
CA VAL A 18 -0.64 1.21 2.45
C VAL A 18 -1.31 0.69 1.19
N LEU A 19 -1.19 -0.61 0.94
CA LEU A 19 -1.83 -1.26 -0.21
C LEU A 19 -3.15 -1.90 0.21
N LEU A 20 -4.18 -1.63 -0.58
CA LEU A 20 -5.53 -2.12 -0.38
C LEU A 20 -5.94 -3.05 -1.52
N SER A 21 -6.39 -4.24 -1.16
CA SER A 21 -6.99 -5.17 -2.12
C SER A 21 -8.32 -5.72 -1.59
N TRP A 22 -9.32 -5.82 -2.46
CA TRP A 22 -10.63 -6.33 -2.09
C TRP A 22 -11.12 -7.46 -3.00
N CYS A 23 -11.69 -8.51 -2.42
CA CYS A 23 -12.31 -9.59 -3.18
C CYS A 23 -13.62 -10.02 -2.54
N ARG A 24 -14.57 -10.44 -3.37
CA ARG A 24 -15.90 -10.88 -2.96
C ARG A 24 -15.85 -12.35 -2.56
N GLU A 25 -15.40 -12.68 -1.34
CA GLU A 25 -15.29 -14.10 -0.94
C GLU A 25 -15.30 -14.43 0.56
N LYS A 26 -15.58 -15.71 0.88
CA LYS A 26 -16.30 -16.25 2.04
C LYS A 26 -15.52 -16.56 3.34
N ASP A 27 -14.20 -16.37 3.44
CA ASP A 27 -13.45 -16.72 4.67
C ASP A 27 -12.25 -15.80 5.01
N LYS A 28 -12.09 -15.47 6.32
CA LYS A 28 -11.05 -14.64 7.03
C LYS A 28 -10.90 -13.16 6.60
N ASN A 29 -10.32 -12.21 7.35
CA ASN A 29 -10.40 -11.81 8.78
C ASN A 29 -10.62 -10.28 8.93
N LEU A 30 -10.87 -9.54 7.83
CA LEU A 30 -11.26 -8.13 7.85
C LEU A 30 -12.27 -7.91 6.74
N PHE A 31 -13.52 -7.62 7.12
CA PHE A 31 -14.61 -7.40 6.18
C PHE A 31 -15.15 -6.00 6.35
N ILE A 32 -15.32 -5.30 5.23
CA ILE A 32 -16.06 -4.06 5.19
C ILE A 32 -17.46 -4.40 4.66
N HIS A 33 -18.48 -3.96 5.39
CA HIS A 33 -19.86 -4.02 4.95
C HIS A 33 -20.19 -2.71 4.23
N LEU A 34 -20.23 -2.77 2.91
CA LEU A 34 -20.82 -1.71 2.10
C LEU A 34 -22.31 -1.99 1.98
N ARG A 35 -23.12 -0.94 1.75
CA ARG A 35 -24.60 -0.93 1.77
C ARG A 35 -25.28 -2.26 1.41
N ILE A 36 -24.88 -2.90 0.30
CA ILE A 36 -25.48 -4.15 -0.20
C ILE A 36 -24.46 -5.27 -0.42
N VAL A 37 -23.18 -5.04 -0.13
CA VAL A 37 -22.12 -6.03 -0.39
C VAL A 37 -21.14 -6.10 0.77
N ARG A 38 -20.80 -7.32 1.16
CA ARG A 38 -19.71 -7.60 2.07
C ARG A 38 -18.46 -7.90 1.26
N VAL A 39 -17.38 -7.21 1.55
CA VAL A 39 -16.11 -7.35 0.84
C VAL A 39 -15.00 -7.62 1.83
N ARG A 40 -14.10 -8.55 1.52
CA ARG A 40 -12.90 -8.78 2.32
C ARG A 40 -11.89 -7.71 1.96
N LEU A 41 -11.40 -6.96 2.94
CA LEU A 41 -10.30 -6.01 2.76
C LEU A 41 -8.98 -6.67 3.19
N GLN A 42 -7.97 -6.59 2.34
CA GLN A 42 -6.59 -6.89 2.67
C GLN A 42 -5.82 -5.57 2.71
N VAL A 43 -5.10 -5.36 3.81
CA VAL A 43 -4.28 -4.16 4.05
C VAL A 43 -2.84 -4.62 4.24
N TRP A 44 -1.93 -4.04 3.48
CA TRP A 44 -0.49 -4.24 3.63
C TRP A 44 0.15 -2.91 4.01
N ASP A 45 0.83 -2.89 5.15
CA ASP A 45 1.63 -1.75 5.61
C ASP A 45 3.09 -1.96 5.20
N ILE A 46 3.64 -1.02 4.44
CA ILE A 46 4.97 -1.11 3.85
C ILE A 46 5.76 0.15 4.20
N GLY A 47 6.83 -0.01 4.97
CA GLY A 47 7.73 1.09 5.32
C GLY A 47 8.65 1.50 4.16
N GLY A 48 9.07 2.76 4.14
CA GLY A 48 9.83 3.38 3.04
C GLY A 48 11.12 2.66 2.64
N GLN A 49 11.86 2.09 3.60
CA GLN A 49 13.06 1.29 3.32
C GLN A 49 12.81 0.04 2.46
N SER A 50 11.55 -0.42 2.38
CA SER A 50 11.18 -1.61 1.61
C SER A 50 10.97 -1.32 0.12
N ILE A 51 11.08 -0.06 -0.34
CA ILE A 51 10.85 0.33 -1.74
C ILE A 51 11.79 -0.36 -2.74
N ALA A 52 13.01 -0.70 -2.30
CA ALA A 52 14.00 -1.41 -3.10
C ALA A 52 13.92 -2.94 -2.97
N GLY A 53 13.00 -3.47 -2.16
CA GLY A 53 12.91 -4.91 -1.91
C GLY A 53 12.28 -5.68 -3.08
N GLU A 54 12.82 -6.85 -3.40
CA GLU A 54 12.32 -7.73 -4.48
C GLU A 54 10.84 -8.13 -4.33
N MET A 55 10.30 -8.07 -3.10
CA MET A 55 8.92 -8.42 -2.83
C MET A 55 7.93 -7.29 -3.11
N ILE A 56 8.37 -6.04 -3.30
CA ILE A 56 7.47 -4.90 -3.40
C ILE A 56 6.51 -5.02 -4.60
N ASP A 57 7.06 -5.46 -5.74
CA ASP A 57 6.30 -5.69 -6.95
C ASP A 57 5.19 -6.73 -6.72
N LYS A 58 5.42 -7.74 -5.88
CA LYS A 58 4.41 -8.77 -5.54
C LYS A 58 3.28 -8.24 -4.66
N TYR A 59 3.56 -7.29 -3.77
CA TYR A 59 2.53 -6.67 -2.94
C TYR A 59 1.69 -5.67 -3.74
N ILE A 60 2.32 -4.91 -4.63
CA ILE A 60 1.63 -3.98 -5.54
C ILE A 60 0.81 -4.77 -6.56
N TYR A 61 1.31 -5.92 -7.02
CA TYR A 61 0.60 -6.76 -7.99
C TYR A 61 -0.75 -7.23 -7.45
N GLY A 62 -1.84 -6.87 -8.14
CA GLY A 62 -3.20 -7.27 -7.75
C GLY A 62 -3.80 -6.42 -6.63
N SER A 63 -3.07 -5.41 -6.12
CA SER A 63 -3.66 -4.36 -5.30
C SER A 63 -4.59 -3.49 -6.13
N HIS A 64 -5.64 -3.00 -5.48
CA HIS A 64 -6.64 -2.16 -6.14
C HIS A 64 -6.45 -0.68 -5.81
N ALA A 65 -5.87 -0.37 -4.66
CA ALA A 65 -5.47 0.97 -4.30
C ALA A 65 -4.15 1.00 -3.52
N ALA A 66 -3.44 2.12 -3.60
CA ALA A 66 -2.26 2.43 -2.81
C ALA A 66 -2.42 3.82 -2.19
N LEU A 67 -2.13 3.94 -0.90
CA LEU A 67 -2.06 5.21 -0.19
C LEU A 67 -0.62 5.45 0.21
N ILE A 68 0.00 6.48 -0.36
CA ILE A 68 1.35 6.92 0.02
C ILE A 68 1.18 7.95 1.13
N VAL A 69 1.85 7.76 2.25
CA VAL A 69 1.73 8.64 3.42
C VAL A 69 3.08 9.26 3.71
N TYR A 70 3.12 10.59 3.84
CA TYR A 70 4.31 11.33 4.23
C TYR A 70 4.03 12.26 5.41
N ASP A 71 5.07 12.60 6.17
CA ASP A 71 4.98 13.53 7.29
C ASP A 71 5.21 14.97 6.79
N VAL A 72 4.27 15.87 7.08
CA VAL A 72 4.35 17.29 6.68
C VAL A 72 5.59 18.01 7.24
N THR A 73 6.13 17.51 8.35
CA THR A 73 7.30 18.08 9.03
C THR A 73 8.63 17.54 8.48
N ASN A 74 8.60 16.50 7.64
CA ASN A 74 9.77 15.84 7.09
C ASN A 74 9.78 15.90 5.55
N LEU A 75 10.56 16.83 5.00
CA LEU A 75 10.68 17.03 3.55
C LEU A 75 11.20 15.80 2.80
N ASN A 76 12.12 15.03 3.40
CA ASN A 76 12.63 13.80 2.78
C ASN A 76 11.52 12.76 2.59
N SER A 77 10.56 12.69 3.53
CA SER A 77 9.40 11.82 3.37
C SER A 77 8.50 12.25 2.20
N PHE A 78 8.40 13.56 1.93
CA PHE A 78 7.70 14.06 0.74
C PHE A 78 8.44 13.68 -0.55
N ASP A 79 9.76 13.87 -0.61
CA ASP A 79 10.56 13.53 -1.78
C ASP A 79 10.45 12.02 -2.11
N ASN A 80 10.47 11.16 -1.09
CA ASN A 80 10.29 9.71 -1.24
C ASN A 80 8.92 9.31 -1.82
N CYS A 81 7.90 10.16 -1.76
CA CYS A 81 6.60 9.87 -2.39
C CYS A 81 6.73 9.72 -3.91
N GLN A 82 7.62 10.49 -4.53
CA GLN A 82 7.83 10.45 -5.97
C GLN A 82 8.44 9.11 -6.41
N ASP A 83 9.33 8.55 -5.60
CA ASP A 83 9.91 7.23 -5.84
C ASP A 83 8.86 6.13 -5.71
N TRP A 84 8.02 6.20 -4.68
CA TRP A 84 6.90 5.28 -4.51
C TRP A 84 5.93 5.30 -5.69
N LEU A 85 5.58 6.51 -6.16
CA LEU A 85 4.74 6.70 -7.33
C LEU A 85 5.35 6.06 -8.59
N ASN A 86 6.67 6.20 -8.76
CA ASN A 86 7.40 5.63 -9.89
C ASN A 86 7.41 4.10 -9.85
N VAL A 87 7.61 3.50 -8.67
CA VAL A 87 7.53 2.05 -8.48
C VAL A 87 6.13 1.53 -8.77
N ILE A 88 5.09 2.16 -8.22
CA ILE A 88 3.69 1.77 -8.47
C ILE A 88 3.40 1.81 -9.97
N ARG A 89 3.72 2.93 -10.65
CA ARG A 89 3.52 3.07 -12.10
C ARG A 89 4.27 2.01 -12.90
N ARG A 90 5.51 1.68 -12.51
CA ARG A 90 6.30 0.64 -13.18
C ARG A 90 5.62 -0.72 -13.10
N VAL A 91 5.12 -1.08 -11.92
CA VAL A 91 4.47 -2.38 -11.68
C VAL A 91 3.09 -2.46 -12.33
N THR A 92 2.33 -1.36 -12.35
CA THR A 92 0.96 -1.35 -12.89
C THR A 92 0.90 -1.18 -14.41
N LYS A 93 1.99 -0.76 -15.07
CA LYS A 93 2.05 -0.59 -16.54
C LYS A 93 1.60 -1.83 -17.32
N SER A 94 1.85 -3.03 -16.80
CA SER A 94 1.52 -4.30 -17.44
C SER A 94 0.21 -4.92 -16.93
N GLN A 95 -0.53 -4.22 -16.07
CA GLN A 95 -1.77 -4.74 -15.50
C GLN A 95 -2.99 -4.28 -16.27
N GLU A 96 -3.93 -5.20 -16.50
CA GLU A 96 -5.25 -4.89 -17.05
C GLU A 96 -6.08 -4.06 -16.06
N LYS A 97 -5.77 -4.17 -14.77
CA LYS A 97 -6.51 -3.54 -13.69
C LYS A 97 -5.94 -2.18 -13.32
N VAL A 98 -6.83 -1.20 -13.19
CA VAL A 98 -6.47 0.14 -12.68
C VAL A 98 -6.27 0.07 -11.17
N LEU A 99 -5.12 0.58 -10.72
CA LEU A 99 -4.81 0.80 -9.31
C LEU A 99 -5.00 2.29 -8.99
N TYR A 100 -5.84 2.59 -8.00
CA TYR A 100 -6.06 3.95 -7.51
C TYR A 100 -4.94 4.35 -6.54
N CYS A 101 -4.24 5.46 -6.81
CA CYS A 101 -3.13 5.91 -5.98
C CYS A 101 -3.41 7.31 -5.45
N GLU A 102 -3.32 7.49 -4.13
CA GLU A 102 -3.49 8.79 -3.48
C GLU A 102 -2.33 9.06 -2.52
N ILE A 103 -1.93 10.32 -2.41
CA ILE A 103 -0.89 10.79 -1.47
C ILE A 103 -1.60 11.49 -0.31
N LEU A 104 -1.30 11.05 0.91
CA LEU A 104 -1.88 11.55 2.14
C LEU A 104 -0.81 12.19 3.01
N VAL A 105 -1.23 13.27 3.67
CA VAL A 105 -0.43 13.94 4.69
C VAL A 105 -0.69 13.27 6.03
N PHE A 106 0.37 12.88 6.72
CA PHE A 106 0.34 12.52 8.13
C PHE A 106 0.54 13.77 8.98
N LEU A 107 -0.42 14.00 9.89
CA LEU A 107 -0.35 15.04 10.91
C LEU A 107 -0.23 14.32 12.26
N HIS A 108 0.83 14.64 13.00
CA HIS A 108 1.08 14.10 14.34
C HIS A 108 0.02 14.52 15.37
#